data_AF-A0A350D625-F1
#
_entry.id   AF-A0A350D625-F1
#
_cell.length_a   1.000
_cell.length_b   1.000
_cell.length_c   1.000
_cell.angle_alpha   90.00
_cell.angle_beta   90.00
_cell.angle_gamma   90.00
#
_symmetry.space_group_name_H-M   'P 1'
#
loop_
_entity.id
_entity.type
_entity.pdbx_description
1 polymer ?
#
loop_
_entity_poly.entity_id
_entity_poly.type
_entity_poly.pdbx_seq_one_letter_code
_entity_poly.pdbx_strand_id
1 'polypeptide(L)'
;MNIKEIRPPGPKKARTRTLLLLSGGLDSLLAGKLLEEQGVEIVGLTFESVFFEPARAIVAAEKLNWPLILVEITEEEIELIEHPRYGYGRNLNPCIDCHGQMVRLATGLLPRYQADFISTGEVLGERPKSQNRQSLGLVEKLSAAKGLLLRPLSALLLPPTRAEELGLVNREKLLDLAGRSRQRQIELAEHYSLTDYPTPSGGCLLTDPGFSQKLRQLREWRGGWLPEDIEIIKHGRGFLETDGLIVVGRQQEENERIEKKALASDLLLALADLKGPLTAIRFKDKNQPAWSQLLASAAGQTALSDDQLDIFDHPLVKKAALLTIRYSHSRSAGEATVILLSPARGQSRKFKKEEWQPYF
;
A
#
# COMPACT_ATOMS: atom_id res chain seq x y z
N MET A 1 7.59 6.68 11.46
CA MET A 1 8.37 6.91 10.22
C MET A 1 9.71 6.22 10.31
N ASN A 2 9.98 5.30 9.38
CA ASN A 2 11.28 4.66 9.24
C ASN A 2 11.92 5.07 7.90
N ILE A 3 13.22 5.39 7.90
CA ILE A 3 13.95 5.83 6.69
C ILE A 3 14.96 4.76 6.31
N LYS A 4 14.89 4.29 5.07
CA LYS A 4 15.84 3.35 4.47
C LYS A 4 16.50 3.98 3.25
N GLU A 5 17.81 4.08 3.26
CA GLU A 5 18.60 4.51 2.11
C GLU A 5 18.84 3.30 1.20
N ILE A 6 17.97 3.10 0.20
CA ILE A 6 18.11 2.01 -0.79
C ILE A 6 19.40 2.19 -1.58
N ARG A 7 19.63 3.43 -2.01
CA ARG A 7 20.91 3.88 -2.56
C ARG A 7 21.19 5.30 -2.04
N PRO A 8 22.12 5.47 -1.10
CA PRO A 8 22.39 6.78 -0.52
C PRO A 8 22.98 7.73 -1.57
N PRO A 9 22.66 9.03 -1.51
CA PRO A 9 23.35 10.01 -2.34
C PRO A 9 24.80 10.17 -1.86
N GLY A 10 25.72 10.35 -2.81
CA GLY A 10 27.11 10.69 -2.49
C GLY A 10 27.24 12.15 -1.99
N PRO A 11 28.47 12.62 -1.76
CA PRO A 11 28.74 14.04 -1.54
C PRO A 11 28.13 14.88 -2.66
N LYS A 12 27.54 16.03 -2.32
CA LYS A 12 26.94 16.95 -3.30
C LYS A 12 28.00 17.42 -4.28
N LYS A 13 27.80 17.15 -5.57
CA LYS A 13 28.76 17.49 -6.65
C LYS A 13 28.29 18.69 -7.45
N ALA A 14 26.99 18.82 -7.64
CA ALA A 14 26.40 19.93 -8.36
C ALA A 14 26.15 21.12 -7.42
N ARG A 15 26.05 22.32 -8.01
CA ARG A 15 25.59 23.51 -7.29
C ARG A 15 24.19 23.30 -6.69
N THR A 16 23.33 22.58 -7.42
CA THR A 16 21.92 22.39 -7.07
C THR A 16 21.60 20.91 -6.89
N ARG A 17 20.84 20.57 -5.85
CA ARG A 17 20.32 19.21 -5.58
C ARG A 17 18.86 19.30 -5.14
N THR A 18 18.04 18.38 -5.63
CA THR A 18 16.61 18.28 -5.26
C THR A 18 16.31 16.95 -4.57
N LEU A 19 15.36 16.97 -3.63
CA LEU A 19 14.61 15.75 -3.26
C LEU A 19 13.40 15.63 -4.20
N LEU A 20 13.47 14.69 -5.15
CA LEU A 20 12.37 14.40 -6.06
C LEU A 20 11.41 13.41 -5.42
N LEU A 21 10.15 13.79 -5.22
CA LEU A 21 9.10 12.83 -4.85
C LEU A 21 8.83 11.87 -6.01
N LEU A 22 9.45 10.70 -5.94
CA LEU A 22 9.51 9.71 -6.99
C LEU A 22 8.43 8.65 -6.77
N SER A 23 7.33 8.72 -7.51
CA SER A 23 6.25 7.72 -7.46
C SER A 23 6.49 6.52 -8.39
N GLY A 24 7.46 6.63 -9.30
CA GLY A 24 7.68 5.66 -10.38
C GLY A 24 6.65 5.79 -11.53
N GLY A 25 5.74 6.77 -11.46
CA GLY A 25 4.89 7.15 -12.59
C GLY A 25 5.61 8.11 -13.53
N LEU A 26 5.15 8.16 -14.80
CA LEU A 26 5.81 8.92 -15.87
C LEU A 26 6.13 10.37 -15.47
N ASP A 27 5.21 11.09 -14.82
CA ASP A 27 5.39 12.51 -14.54
C ASP A 27 6.53 12.78 -13.55
N SER A 28 6.70 11.90 -12.57
CA SER A 28 7.83 12.00 -11.64
C SER A 28 9.17 11.75 -12.36
N LEU A 29 9.19 10.85 -13.35
CA LEU A 29 10.38 10.59 -14.17
C LEU A 29 10.71 11.79 -15.06
N LEU A 30 9.71 12.33 -15.75
CA LEU A 30 9.86 13.50 -16.62
C LEU A 30 10.34 14.73 -15.83
N ALA A 31 9.76 14.98 -14.65
CA ALA A 31 10.19 16.06 -13.79
C ALA A 31 11.66 15.92 -13.37
N GLY A 32 12.10 14.70 -13.05
CA GLY A 32 13.50 14.43 -12.72
C GLY A 32 14.43 14.61 -13.92
N LYS A 33 14.09 14.05 -15.09
CA LYS A 33 14.89 14.19 -16.33
C LYS A 33 15.03 15.65 -16.78
N LEU A 34 13.95 16.42 -16.70
CA LEU A 34 13.95 17.84 -17.04
C LEU A 34 14.89 18.66 -16.13
N LEU A 35 14.94 18.33 -14.84
CA LEU A 35 15.85 18.99 -13.90
C LEU A 35 17.30 18.50 -14.06
N GLU A 36 17.49 17.20 -14.31
CA GLU A 36 18.80 16.62 -14.59
C GLU A 36 19.46 17.23 -15.83
N GLU A 37 18.68 17.50 -16.88
CA GLU A 37 19.15 18.20 -18.09
C GLU A 37 19.65 19.63 -17.80
N GLN A 38 19.15 20.25 -16.73
CA GLN A 38 19.62 21.55 -16.25
C GLN A 38 20.83 21.45 -15.30
N GLY A 39 21.36 20.25 -15.08
CA GLY A 39 22.49 20.00 -14.17
C GLY A 39 22.11 19.93 -12.69
N VAL A 40 20.83 19.75 -12.37
CA VAL A 40 20.38 19.53 -10.98
C VAL A 40 20.65 18.08 -10.60
N GLU A 41 21.27 17.87 -9.44
CA GLU A 41 21.45 16.53 -8.89
C GLU A 41 20.12 16.00 -8.33
N ILE A 42 19.67 14.86 -8.85
CA ILE A 42 18.43 14.22 -8.43
C ILE A 42 18.70 13.24 -7.31
N VAL A 43 18.00 13.41 -6.19
CA VAL A 43 17.89 12.39 -5.13
C VAL A 43 16.42 11.98 -5.05
N GLY A 44 16.13 10.74 -5.44
CA GLY A 44 14.78 10.19 -5.34
C GLY A 44 14.38 10.00 -3.88
N LEU A 45 13.16 10.42 -3.55
CA LEU A 45 12.50 10.18 -2.28
C LEU A 45 11.15 9.51 -2.59
N THR A 46 10.95 8.30 -2.10
CA THR A 46 9.69 7.57 -2.26
C THR A 46 9.13 7.15 -0.91
N PHE A 47 7.82 6.97 -0.86
CA PHE A 47 7.10 6.62 0.36
C PHE A 47 6.44 5.25 0.19
N GLU A 48 6.35 4.50 1.28
CA GLU A 48 5.57 3.26 1.34
C GLU A 48 4.61 3.26 2.53
N SER A 49 3.49 2.56 2.34
CA SER A 49 2.52 2.30 3.39
C SER A 49 1.71 1.05 3.03
N VAL A 50 0.79 0.66 3.92
CA VAL A 50 -0.23 -0.35 3.61
C VAL A 50 -1.20 0.07 2.49
N PHE A 51 -1.07 1.25 1.88
CA PHE A 51 -1.93 1.68 0.76
C PHE A 51 -1.20 1.81 -0.58
N PHE A 52 0.13 1.80 -0.59
CA PHE A 52 0.95 1.93 -1.79
C PHE A 52 2.36 1.37 -1.58
N GLU A 53 2.89 0.71 -2.61
CA GLU A 53 4.20 0.05 -2.59
C GLU A 53 5.26 0.86 -3.37
N PRO A 54 6.55 0.78 -2.97
CA PRO A 54 7.61 1.57 -3.59
C PRO A 54 8.23 0.91 -4.82
N ALA A 55 7.81 -0.31 -5.20
CA ALA A 55 8.49 -1.15 -6.19
C ALA A 55 8.80 -0.42 -7.51
N ARG A 56 7.85 0.37 -8.03
CA ARG A 56 8.05 1.13 -9.27
C ARG A 56 9.09 2.23 -9.14
N ALA A 57 9.11 2.93 -8.01
CA ALA A 57 10.11 3.96 -7.76
C ALA A 57 11.51 3.35 -7.60
N ILE A 58 11.62 2.18 -6.98
CA ILE A 58 12.88 1.42 -6.86
C ILE A 58 13.42 1.06 -8.25
N VAL A 59 12.60 0.43 -9.09
CA VAL A 59 12.99 0.06 -10.46
C VAL A 59 13.36 1.29 -11.28
N ALA A 60 12.58 2.37 -11.18
CA ALA A 60 12.85 3.59 -11.93
C ALA A 60 14.16 4.27 -11.50
N ALA A 61 14.42 4.37 -10.20
CA ALA A 61 15.66 4.96 -9.69
C ALA A 61 16.89 4.14 -10.10
N GLU A 62 16.79 2.81 -10.08
CA GLU A 62 17.85 1.93 -10.57
C GLU A 62 18.15 2.17 -12.05
N LYS A 63 17.13 2.14 -12.91
CA LYS A 63 17.26 2.38 -14.36
C LYS A 63 17.83 3.75 -14.71
N LEU A 64 17.43 4.77 -13.97
CA LEU A 64 17.89 6.16 -14.15
C LEU A 64 19.17 6.47 -13.39
N ASN A 65 19.73 5.51 -12.67
CA ASN A 65 20.94 5.65 -11.88
C ASN A 65 20.84 6.79 -10.81
N TRP A 66 19.63 7.02 -10.28
CA TRP A 66 19.39 8.00 -9.23
C TRP A 66 19.55 7.36 -7.84
N PRO A 67 20.14 8.08 -6.86
CA PRO A 67 19.99 7.76 -5.44
C PRO A 67 18.52 7.65 -5.05
N LEU A 68 18.20 6.77 -4.11
CA LEU A 68 16.84 6.55 -3.65
C LEU A 68 16.79 6.36 -2.13
N ILE A 69 15.95 7.18 -1.51
CA ILE A 69 15.54 7.10 -0.11
C ILE A 69 14.10 6.60 -0.09
N LEU A 70 13.85 5.60 0.75
CA LEU A 70 12.53 5.05 1.03
C LEU A 70 12.11 5.45 2.44
N VAL A 71 10.89 5.96 2.57
CA VAL A 71 10.31 6.35 3.86
C VAL A 71 9.00 5.59 4.09
N GLU A 72 8.98 4.77 5.13
CA GLU A 72 7.80 4.02 5.56
C GLU A 72 6.95 4.88 6.50
N ILE A 73 5.69 5.05 6.14
CA ILE A 73 4.74 5.98 6.78
C ILE A 73 3.39 5.32 7.08
N THR A 74 3.35 4.01 7.35
CA THR A 74 2.09 3.27 7.52
C THR A 74 1.21 3.87 8.61
N GLU A 75 1.77 4.07 9.81
CA GLU A 75 1.03 4.58 10.96
C GLU A 75 0.55 6.01 10.71
N GLU A 76 1.44 6.88 10.21
CA GLU A 76 1.09 8.26 9.88
C GLU A 76 0.02 8.35 8.78
N GLU A 77 0.05 7.46 7.80
CA GLU A 77 -0.92 7.42 6.72
C GLU A 77 -2.29 6.92 7.21
N ILE A 78 -2.33 5.91 8.08
CA ILE A 78 -3.59 5.44 8.70
C ILE A 78 -4.22 6.56 9.55
N GLU A 79 -3.44 7.21 10.42
CA GLU A 79 -3.93 8.31 11.26
C GLU A 79 -4.50 9.46 10.39
N LEU A 80 -3.77 9.83 9.33
CA LEU A 80 -4.19 10.86 8.39
C LEU A 80 -5.50 10.51 7.66
N ILE A 81 -5.65 9.26 7.22
CA ILE A 81 -6.88 8.82 6.54
C ILE A 81 -8.02 8.75 7.55
N GLU A 82 -7.77 8.43 8.81
CA GLU A 82 -8.81 8.37 9.83
C GLU A 82 -9.38 9.75 10.17
N HIS A 83 -8.54 10.78 10.09
CA HIS A 83 -8.89 12.16 10.39
C HIS A 83 -8.44 13.15 9.30
N PRO A 84 -8.96 13.04 8.05
CA PRO A 84 -8.47 13.84 6.93
C PRO A 84 -9.00 15.27 7.03
N ARG A 85 -8.10 16.26 7.03
CA ARG A 85 -8.48 17.68 7.21
C ARG A 85 -9.31 18.21 6.05
N TYR A 86 -9.08 17.74 4.81
CA TYR A 86 -9.83 18.18 3.62
C TYR A 86 -10.80 17.10 3.10
N GLY A 87 -11.06 16.08 3.92
CA GLY A 87 -12.00 15.01 3.60
C GLY A 87 -11.58 14.14 2.42
N TYR A 88 -12.37 13.10 2.18
CA TYR A 88 -12.11 12.15 1.13
C TYR A 88 -12.48 12.64 -0.27
N GLY A 89 -11.97 11.98 -1.29
CA GLY A 89 -12.42 12.16 -2.68
C GLY A 89 -13.67 11.36 -2.96
N ARG A 90 -13.72 10.73 -4.14
CA ARG A 90 -14.84 9.83 -4.49
C ARG A 90 -14.90 8.61 -3.56
N ASN A 91 -13.74 8.13 -3.10
CA ASN A 91 -13.61 6.93 -2.29
C ASN A 91 -12.97 7.28 -0.94
N LEU A 92 -11.99 6.52 -0.43
CA LEU A 92 -11.28 6.82 0.82
C LEU A 92 -9.99 7.61 0.58
N ASN A 93 -9.91 8.39 -0.49
CA ASN A 93 -8.67 9.03 -0.93
C ASN A 93 -8.55 10.49 -0.47
N PRO A 94 -7.86 10.82 0.65
CA PRO A 94 -7.65 12.20 1.10
C PRO A 94 -6.42 12.83 0.44
N CYS A 95 -6.37 12.85 -0.90
CA CYS A 95 -5.13 13.12 -1.63
C CYS A 95 -4.43 14.45 -1.31
N ILE A 96 -5.18 15.50 -0.92
CA ILE A 96 -4.58 16.79 -0.52
C ILE A 96 -3.77 16.62 0.77
N ASP A 97 -4.33 15.91 1.74
CA ASP A 97 -3.68 15.59 3.01
C ASP A 97 -2.46 14.71 2.78
N CYS A 98 -2.59 13.61 2.02
CA CYS A 98 -1.47 12.71 1.71
C CYS A 98 -0.30 13.46 1.05
N HIS A 99 -0.58 14.28 0.04
CA HIS A 99 0.45 15.07 -0.65
C HIS A 99 1.09 16.09 0.31
N GLY A 100 0.28 16.76 1.13
CA GLY A 100 0.78 17.67 2.17
C GLY A 100 1.70 16.98 3.17
N GLN A 101 1.34 15.78 3.64
CA GLN A 101 2.17 14.95 4.51
C GLN A 101 3.50 14.58 3.85
N MET A 102 3.48 14.03 2.64
CA MET A 102 4.69 13.62 1.94
C MET A 102 5.65 14.80 1.71
N VAL A 103 5.14 15.97 1.29
CA VAL A 103 5.97 17.17 1.11
C VAL A 103 6.48 17.68 2.47
N ARG A 104 5.68 17.63 3.54
CA ARG A 104 6.12 18.02 4.90
C ARG A 104 7.31 17.18 5.35
N LEU A 105 7.20 15.85 5.20
CA LEU A 105 8.27 14.93 5.55
C LEU A 105 9.52 15.18 4.70
N ALA A 106 9.35 15.38 3.39
CA ALA A 106 10.45 15.72 2.49
C ALA A 106 11.14 17.04 2.86
N THR A 107 10.38 18.04 3.32
CA THR A 107 10.93 19.34 3.78
C THR A 107 11.87 19.15 4.96
N GLY A 108 11.49 18.30 5.92
CA GLY A 108 12.35 17.94 7.06
C GLY A 108 13.63 17.20 6.67
N LEU A 109 13.68 16.59 5.48
CA LEU A 109 14.83 15.83 4.99
C LEU A 109 15.81 16.65 4.13
N LEU A 110 15.45 17.88 3.74
CA LEU A 110 16.33 18.73 2.93
C LEU A 110 17.72 18.93 3.56
N PRO A 111 17.86 19.26 4.87
CA PRO A 111 19.19 19.44 5.47
C PRO A 111 20.00 18.14 5.51
N ARG A 112 19.34 17.01 5.82
CA ARG A 112 19.98 15.69 5.92
C ARG A 112 20.66 15.28 4.61
N TYR A 113 20.03 15.57 3.48
CA TYR A 113 20.53 15.17 2.16
C TYR A 113 21.16 16.31 1.35
N GLN A 114 21.37 17.48 1.99
CA GLN A 114 21.95 18.68 1.38
C GLN A 114 21.20 19.13 0.11
N ALA A 115 19.88 18.94 0.10
CA ALA A 115 19.02 19.35 -1.00
C ALA A 115 18.53 20.78 -0.80
N ASP A 116 18.42 21.53 -1.90
CA ASP A 116 18.05 22.94 -1.88
C ASP A 116 16.54 23.17 -1.96
N PHE A 117 15.82 22.21 -2.56
CA PHE A 117 14.37 22.24 -2.72
C PHE A 117 13.80 20.83 -2.94
N ILE A 118 12.47 20.73 -2.97
CA ILE A 118 11.70 19.52 -3.27
C ILE A 118 11.13 19.66 -4.67
N SER A 119 11.18 18.60 -5.48
CA SER A 119 10.49 18.54 -6.76
C SER A 119 9.43 17.43 -6.80
N THR A 120 8.39 17.63 -7.61
CA THR A 120 7.34 16.64 -7.86
C THR A 120 6.98 16.58 -9.33
N GLY A 121 6.35 15.48 -9.75
CA GLY A 121 5.72 15.36 -11.06
C GLY A 121 4.31 15.95 -11.15
N GLU A 122 3.87 16.81 -10.23
CA GLU A 122 2.49 17.33 -10.26
C GLU A 122 2.25 18.25 -11.47
N VAL A 123 1.22 17.94 -12.26
CA VAL A 123 0.77 18.72 -13.41
C VAL A 123 -0.52 19.47 -13.08
N LEU A 124 -0.55 20.78 -13.32
CA LEU A 124 -1.69 21.63 -12.96
C LEU A 124 -2.97 21.18 -13.69
N GLY A 125 -4.01 20.81 -12.94
CA GLY A 125 -5.31 20.40 -13.47
C GLY A 125 -5.37 18.98 -14.02
N GLU A 126 -4.31 18.18 -13.87
CA GLU A 126 -4.31 16.78 -14.33
C GLU A 126 -5.19 15.88 -13.45
N ARG A 127 -5.17 16.09 -12.12
CA ARG A 127 -6.02 15.39 -11.15
C ARG A 127 -7.02 16.36 -10.50
N PRO A 128 -8.35 16.16 -10.66
CA PRO A 128 -9.35 17.12 -10.16
C PRO A 128 -9.28 17.42 -8.66
N LYS A 129 -9.00 16.43 -7.81
CA LYS A 129 -8.96 16.61 -6.34
C LYS A 129 -7.64 17.18 -5.84
N SER A 130 -6.50 16.67 -6.31
CA SER A 130 -5.18 16.99 -5.71
C SER A 130 -4.38 18.03 -6.48
N GLN A 131 -4.61 18.21 -7.78
CA GLN A 131 -3.73 19.00 -8.63
C GLN A 131 -4.41 20.21 -9.30
N ASN A 132 -5.60 20.62 -8.84
CA ASN A 132 -6.12 21.94 -9.20
C ASN A 132 -5.35 23.05 -8.46
N ARG A 133 -5.44 24.31 -8.94
CA ARG A 133 -4.67 25.45 -8.38
C ARG A 133 -4.86 25.63 -6.88
N GLN A 134 -6.08 25.47 -6.37
CA GLN A 134 -6.37 25.58 -4.93
C GLN A 134 -5.69 24.45 -4.15
N SER A 135 -5.83 23.20 -4.60
CA SER A 135 -5.23 22.04 -3.93
C SER A 135 -3.71 22.12 -3.90
N LEU A 136 -3.06 22.55 -4.99
CA LEU A 136 -1.60 22.73 -5.01
C LEU A 136 -1.12 23.75 -3.98
N GLY A 137 -1.85 24.86 -3.82
CA GLY A 137 -1.59 25.87 -2.79
C GLY A 137 -1.86 25.37 -1.37
N LEU A 138 -2.88 24.54 -1.17
CA LEU A 138 -3.15 23.90 0.12
C LEU A 138 -2.02 22.93 0.52
N VAL A 139 -1.52 22.12 -0.41
CA VAL A 139 -0.39 21.21 -0.15
C VAL A 139 0.85 21.99 0.30
N GLU A 140 1.17 23.09 -0.37
CA GLU A 140 2.31 23.95 0.00
C GLU A 140 2.13 24.58 1.39
N LYS A 141 0.90 25.00 1.73
CA LYS A 141 0.58 25.54 3.06
C LYS A 141 0.68 24.48 4.16
N LEU A 142 0.19 23.26 3.92
CA LEU A 142 0.20 22.16 4.91
C LEU A 142 1.60 21.65 5.20
N SER A 143 2.48 21.71 4.21
CA SER A 143 3.83 21.16 4.30
C SER A 143 4.86 22.14 4.84
N ALA A 144 4.48 23.40 5.08
CA ALA A 144 5.41 24.49 5.37
C ALA A 144 6.53 24.63 4.32
N ALA A 145 6.30 24.14 3.10
CA ALA A 145 7.26 24.11 2.00
C ALA A 145 7.14 25.35 1.11
N LYS A 146 6.70 26.49 1.65
CA LYS A 146 6.44 27.71 0.88
C LYS A 146 7.70 28.15 0.12
N GLY A 147 7.61 28.19 -1.21
CA GLY A 147 8.71 28.52 -2.10
C GLY A 147 9.79 27.42 -2.24
N LEU A 148 9.66 26.29 -1.55
CA LEU A 148 10.59 25.15 -1.60
C LEU A 148 10.08 23.99 -2.47
N LEU A 149 8.83 24.04 -2.92
CA LEU A 149 8.20 22.98 -3.70
C LEU A 149 8.10 23.34 -5.18
N LEU A 150 9.03 22.84 -5.99
CA LEU A 150 9.04 23.02 -7.44
C LEU A 150 8.19 21.95 -8.15
N ARG A 151 7.43 22.37 -9.17
CA ARG A 151 6.63 21.49 -10.04
C ARG A 151 7.08 21.69 -11.48
N PRO A 152 8.18 21.06 -11.91
CA PRO A 152 8.88 21.41 -13.16
C PRO A 152 8.00 21.34 -14.41
N LEU A 153 7.04 20.42 -14.40
CA LEU A 153 6.13 20.19 -15.52
C LEU A 153 5.06 21.29 -15.69
N SER A 154 4.75 22.05 -14.64
CA SER A 154 3.70 23.08 -14.65
C SER A 154 4.18 24.44 -14.13
N ALA A 155 5.49 24.61 -13.96
CA ALA A 155 6.10 25.76 -13.28
C ALA A 155 5.75 27.09 -13.95
N LEU A 156 5.69 27.13 -15.28
CA LEU A 156 5.38 28.37 -16.03
C LEU A 156 3.95 28.88 -15.78
N LEU A 157 3.05 28.04 -15.26
CA LEU A 157 1.65 28.37 -14.95
C LEU A 157 1.42 28.71 -13.48
N LEU A 158 2.46 28.59 -12.66
CA LEU A 158 2.44 28.78 -11.22
C LEU A 158 3.37 29.94 -10.83
N PRO A 159 3.16 30.56 -9.65
CA PRO A 159 4.11 31.52 -9.10
C PRO A 159 5.52 30.92 -9.01
N PRO A 160 6.58 31.71 -9.25
CA PRO A 160 7.94 31.23 -9.15
C PRO A 160 8.25 30.77 -7.73
N THR A 161 9.03 29.71 -7.62
CA THR A 161 9.59 29.21 -6.38
C THR A 161 10.95 29.86 -6.09
N ARG A 162 11.45 29.69 -4.86
CA ARG A 162 12.77 30.19 -4.47
C ARG A 162 13.89 29.57 -5.30
N ALA A 163 13.72 28.32 -5.75
CA ALA A 163 14.70 27.67 -6.63
C ALA A 163 14.84 28.41 -7.97
N GLU A 164 13.75 28.93 -8.50
CA GLU A 164 13.72 29.69 -9.74
C GLU A 164 14.25 31.12 -9.52
N GLU A 165 13.80 31.79 -8.46
CA GLU A 165 14.21 33.16 -8.12
C GLU A 165 15.72 33.27 -7.83
N LEU A 166 16.32 32.24 -7.21
CA LEU A 166 17.75 32.19 -6.90
C LEU A 166 18.61 31.67 -8.07
N GLY A 167 18.00 31.34 -9.21
CA GLY A 167 18.71 30.77 -10.36
C GLY A 167 19.32 29.40 -10.08
N LEU A 168 18.76 28.63 -9.14
CA LEU A 168 19.14 27.22 -8.93
C LEU A 168 18.63 26.34 -10.07
N VAL A 169 17.55 26.76 -10.72
CA VAL A 169 16.99 26.21 -11.96
C VAL A 169 16.68 27.35 -12.92
N ASN A 170 16.75 27.11 -14.23
CA ASN A 170 16.35 28.08 -15.24
C ASN A 170 14.85 27.92 -15.54
N ARG A 171 14.05 28.89 -15.10
CA ARG A 171 12.59 28.90 -15.30
C ARG A 171 12.17 28.81 -16.76
N GLU A 172 12.92 29.42 -17.68
CA GLU A 172 12.61 29.40 -19.12
C GLU A 172 12.70 28.00 -19.74
N LYS A 173 13.44 27.09 -19.08
CA LYS A 173 13.57 25.68 -19.47
C LYS A 173 12.57 24.76 -18.76
N LEU A 174 11.68 25.31 -17.92
CA LEU A 174 10.59 24.56 -17.30
C LEU A 174 9.36 24.56 -18.21
N LEU A 175 8.32 23.81 -17.83
CA LEU A 175 7.17 23.59 -18.72
C LEU A 175 5.87 24.23 -18.21
N ASP A 176 4.91 24.29 -19.12
CA ASP A 176 3.55 24.81 -18.96
C ASP A 176 2.49 23.70 -19.17
N LEU A 177 2.79 22.46 -18.76
CA LEU A 177 1.82 21.38 -18.87
C LEU A 177 0.64 21.63 -17.92
N ALA A 178 -0.56 21.47 -18.46
CA ALA A 178 -1.80 21.53 -17.70
C ALA A 178 -2.91 20.68 -18.31
N GLY A 179 -3.89 20.37 -17.47
CA GLY A 179 -5.05 19.56 -17.82
C GLY A 179 -4.73 18.07 -17.87
N ARG A 180 -5.66 17.31 -18.45
CA ARG A 180 -5.66 15.84 -18.42
C ARG A 180 -5.02 15.20 -19.65
N SER A 181 -4.64 16.01 -20.65
CA SER A 181 -3.97 15.50 -21.84
C SER A 181 -2.58 14.98 -21.46
N ARG A 182 -2.20 13.84 -22.06
CA ARG A 182 -0.92 13.16 -21.84
C ARG A 182 0.02 13.24 -23.04
N GLN A 183 -0.42 13.87 -24.13
CA GLN A 183 0.28 13.85 -25.41
C GLN A 183 1.71 14.39 -25.28
N ARG A 184 1.87 15.58 -24.69
CA ARG A 184 3.18 16.20 -24.47
C ARG A 184 4.07 15.40 -23.50
N GLN A 185 3.48 14.76 -22.48
CA GLN A 185 4.22 13.88 -21.58
C GLN A 185 4.75 12.64 -22.32
N ILE A 186 3.98 12.08 -23.26
CA ILE A 186 4.41 10.93 -24.08
C ILE A 186 5.54 11.35 -25.04
N GLU A 187 5.41 12.52 -25.68
CA GLU A 187 6.48 13.09 -26.54
C GLU A 187 7.78 13.31 -25.76
N LEU A 188 7.69 13.83 -24.52
CA LEU A 188 8.85 13.96 -23.64
C LEU A 188 9.43 12.61 -23.20
N ALA A 189 8.57 11.59 -23.01
CA ALA A 189 9.03 10.25 -22.68
C ALA A 189 9.86 9.67 -23.82
N GLU A 190 9.42 9.84 -25.07
CA GLU A 190 10.18 9.45 -26.27
C GLU A 190 11.50 10.21 -26.36
N HIS A 191 11.48 11.55 -26.16
CA HIS A 191 12.68 12.38 -26.14
C HIS A 191 13.72 11.89 -25.13
N TYR A 192 13.29 11.56 -23.91
CA TYR A 192 14.17 11.03 -22.86
C TYR A 192 14.41 9.51 -22.95
N SER A 193 13.92 8.84 -24.00
CA SER A 193 14.02 7.40 -24.19
C SER A 193 13.47 6.58 -23.00
N LEU A 194 12.42 7.09 -22.34
CA LEU A 194 11.69 6.40 -21.29
C LEU A 194 10.67 5.47 -21.93
N THR A 195 11.00 4.18 -22.04
CA THR A 195 10.14 3.18 -22.71
C THR A 195 9.32 2.31 -21.75
N ASP A 196 9.73 2.24 -20.48
CA ASP A 196 9.09 1.41 -19.46
C ASP A 196 8.57 2.27 -18.31
N TYR A 197 7.36 2.79 -18.48
CA TYR A 197 6.61 3.51 -17.47
C TYR A 197 5.18 2.96 -17.40
N PRO A 198 4.54 3.00 -16.22
CA PRO A 198 3.20 2.43 -16.08
C PRO A 198 2.18 3.21 -16.91
N THR A 199 1.20 2.49 -17.45
CA THR A 199 0.01 3.11 -18.01
C THR A 199 -0.73 3.90 -16.91
N PRO A 200 -1.46 4.97 -17.28
CA PRO A 200 -2.17 5.79 -16.31
C PRO A 200 -3.12 4.94 -15.45
N SER A 201 -2.90 4.93 -14.14
CA SER A 201 -3.77 4.25 -13.18
C SER A 201 -4.71 5.23 -12.46
N GLY A 202 -5.79 4.68 -11.89
CA GLY A 202 -6.81 5.41 -11.12
C GLY A 202 -6.30 6.10 -9.84
N GLY A 203 -5.08 5.76 -9.39
CA GLY A 203 -4.46 6.29 -8.17
C GLY A 203 -3.94 5.16 -7.27
N CYS A 204 -3.76 5.44 -5.98
CA CYS A 204 -3.43 4.44 -4.96
C CYS A 204 -4.64 3.56 -4.60
N LEU A 205 -4.46 2.54 -3.74
CA LEU A 205 -5.53 1.62 -3.35
C LEU A 205 -6.78 2.31 -2.78
N LEU A 206 -6.63 3.47 -2.14
CA LEU A 206 -7.74 4.27 -1.60
C LEU A 206 -8.64 4.90 -2.67
N THR A 207 -8.20 4.90 -3.93
CA THR A 207 -9.00 5.32 -5.07
C THR A 207 -9.81 4.18 -5.67
N ASP A 208 -9.49 2.93 -5.34
CA ASP A 208 -10.24 1.77 -5.80
C ASP A 208 -11.58 1.66 -5.04
N PRO A 209 -12.74 1.64 -5.73
CA PRO A 209 -14.04 1.55 -5.07
C PRO A 209 -14.21 0.26 -4.25
N GLY A 210 -13.74 -0.87 -4.77
CA GLY A 210 -13.91 -2.18 -4.13
C GLY A 210 -13.08 -2.29 -2.85
N PHE A 211 -11.82 -1.88 -2.90
CA PHE A 211 -10.93 -1.85 -1.75
C PHE A 211 -11.40 -0.82 -0.72
N SER A 212 -11.85 0.35 -1.17
CA SER A 212 -12.38 1.37 -0.25
C SER A 212 -13.64 0.91 0.47
N GLN A 213 -14.52 0.17 -0.20
CA GLN A 213 -15.68 -0.46 0.45
C GLN A 213 -15.25 -1.48 1.50
N LYS A 214 -14.30 -2.37 1.15
CA LYS A 214 -13.74 -3.34 2.11
C LYS A 214 -13.12 -2.66 3.32
N LEU A 215 -12.37 -1.57 3.13
CA LEU A 215 -11.76 -0.81 4.22
C LEU A 215 -12.79 -0.16 5.13
N ARG A 216 -13.91 0.36 4.60
CA ARG A 216 -15.00 0.89 5.44
C ARG A 216 -15.59 -0.21 6.32
N GLN A 217 -15.91 -1.36 5.72
CA GLN A 217 -16.43 -2.52 6.45
C GLN A 217 -15.44 -3.02 7.51
N LEU A 218 -14.16 -3.08 7.17
CA LEU A 218 -13.11 -3.48 8.10
C LEU A 218 -13.01 -2.50 9.28
N ARG A 219 -13.08 -1.19 9.02
CA ARG A 219 -13.07 -0.16 10.07
C ARG A 219 -14.26 -0.28 11.00
N GLU A 220 -15.45 -0.42 10.45
CA GLU A 220 -16.70 -0.58 11.21
C GLU A 220 -16.67 -1.84 12.06
N TRP A 221 -16.17 -2.93 11.48
CA TRP A 221 -16.05 -4.21 12.16
C TRP A 221 -15.02 -4.16 13.29
N ARG A 222 -13.79 -3.66 13.04
CA ARG A 222 -12.70 -3.65 14.02
C ARG A 222 -12.82 -2.51 15.04
N GLY A 223 -13.48 -1.41 14.68
CA GLY A 223 -13.53 -0.16 15.45
C GLY A 223 -12.45 0.87 15.05
N GLY A 224 -11.53 0.49 14.17
CA GLY A 224 -10.43 1.31 13.67
C GLY A 224 -9.66 0.56 12.58
N TRP A 225 -8.71 1.22 11.95
CA TRP A 225 -7.84 0.58 10.96
C TRP A 225 -6.55 0.08 11.62
N LEU A 226 -6.32 -1.23 11.53
CA LEU A 226 -5.06 -1.83 11.97
C LEU A 226 -4.21 -2.20 10.75
N PRO A 227 -2.89 -1.87 10.74
CA PRO A 227 -2.00 -2.18 9.62
C PRO A 227 -2.08 -3.63 9.15
N GLU A 228 -1.99 -4.57 10.09
CA GLU A 228 -2.01 -6.01 9.82
C GLU A 228 -3.30 -6.48 9.15
N ASP A 229 -4.44 -5.89 9.47
CA ASP A 229 -5.73 -6.26 8.90
C ASP A 229 -5.87 -5.74 7.49
N ILE A 230 -5.42 -4.51 7.27
CA ILE A 230 -5.35 -3.91 5.95
C ILE A 230 -4.42 -4.72 5.07
N GLU A 231 -3.28 -5.17 5.59
CA GLU A 231 -2.32 -6.00 4.85
C GLU A 231 -2.93 -7.32 4.41
N ILE A 232 -3.55 -8.08 5.31
CA ILE A 232 -4.05 -9.42 4.98
C ILE A 232 -5.28 -9.37 4.04
N ILE A 233 -6.18 -8.39 4.20
CA ILE A 233 -7.43 -8.32 3.41
C ILE A 233 -7.22 -7.95 1.93
N LYS A 234 -6.01 -7.46 1.57
CA LYS A 234 -5.62 -7.23 0.17
C LYS A 234 -5.55 -8.53 -0.62
N HIS A 235 -5.22 -9.62 0.06
CA HIS A 235 -4.96 -10.91 -0.55
C HIS A 235 -6.18 -11.80 -0.36
N GLY A 236 -6.58 -12.54 -1.40
CA GLY A 236 -7.67 -13.49 -1.29
C GLY A 236 -9.06 -12.86 -1.11
N ARG A 237 -10.02 -13.74 -0.84
CA ARG A 237 -11.43 -13.43 -0.58
C ARG A 237 -11.60 -13.21 0.91
N GLY A 238 -11.89 -11.98 1.32
CA GLY A 238 -12.18 -11.62 2.70
C GLY A 238 -13.65 -11.78 3.04
N PHE A 239 -13.94 -12.43 4.16
CA PHE A 239 -15.27 -12.57 4.76
C PHE A 239 -15.20 -12.06 6.19
N LEU A 240 -15.96 -11.01 6.48
CA LEU A 240 -16.07 -10.45 7.83
C LEU A 240 -17.27 -11.10 8.53
N GLU A 241 -16.99 -11.82 9.60
CA GLU A 241 -17.97 -12.42 10.50
C GLU A 241 -17.96 -11.68 11.85
N THR A 242 -18.97 -11.88 12.68
CA THR A 242 -19.11 -11.22 13.99
C THR A 242 -17.81 -11.28 14.82
N ASP A 243 -17.18 -12.46 14.87
CA ASP A 243 -16.05 -12.74 15.74
C ASP A 243 -14.71 -12.87 15.02
N GLY A 244 -14.66 -12.69 13.68
CA GLY A 244 -13.42 -12.84 12.94
C GLY A 244 -13.48 -12.51 11.45
N LEU A 245 -12.29 -12.29 10.88
CA LEU A 245 -12.03 -12.13 9.46
C LEU A 245 -11.50 -13.46 8.90
N ILE A 246 -12.14 -14.00 7.88
CA ILE A 246 -11.67 -15.17 7.12
C ILE A 246 -11.11 -14.68 5.79
N VAL A 247 -9.91 -15.09 5.43
CA VAL A 247 -9.25 -14.75 4.16
C VAL A 247 -8.88 -16.03 3.41
N VAL A 248 -9.49 -16.24 2.24
CA VAL A 248 -9.26 -17.44 1.41
C VAL A 248 -8.48 -17.08 0.15
N GLY A 249 -7.29 -17.64 -0.04
CA GLY A 249 -6.49 -17.40 -1.25
C GLY A 249 -7.22 -17.78 -2.54
N ARG A 250 -6.96 -17.09 -3.66
CA ARG A 250 -7.50 -17.47 -4.98
C ARG A 250 -6.47 -18.22 -5.81
N GLN A 251 -5.19 -17.94 -5.60
CA GLN A 251 -4.07 -18.52 -6.34
C GLN A 251 -2.85 -18.69 -5.43
N GLN A 252 -1.85 -19.45 -5.90
CA GLN A 252 -0.65 -19.77 -5.14
C GLN A 252 0.09 -18.53 -4.62
N GLU A 253 0.24 -17.49 -5.44
CA GLU A 253 0.87 -16.24 -5.03
C GLU A 253 0.13 -15.58 -3.86
N GLU A 254 -1.21 -15.58 -3.86
CA GLU A 254 -1.99 -15.05 -2.75
C GLU A 254 -1.88 -15.94 -1.50
N ASN A 255 -1.79 -17.26 -1.64
CA ASN A 255 -1.54 -18.16 -0.51
C ASN A 255 -0.22 -17.80 0.19
N GLU A 256 0.85 -17.60 -0.58
CA GLU A 256 2.16 -17.21 -0.04
C GLU A 256 2.13 -15.83 0.62
N ARG A 257 1.35 -14.89 0.08
CA ARG A 257 1.16 -13.57 0.70
C ARG A 257 0.36 -13.66 2.00
N ILE A 258 -0.70 -14.46 2.03
CA ILE A 258 -1.51 -14.70 3.24
C ILE A 258 -0.63 -15.32 4.33
N GLU A 259 0.14 -16.35 4.01
CA GLU A 259 1.03 -17.01 4.97
C GLU A 259 2.06 -16.04 5.56
N LYS A 260 2.71 -15.22 4.73
CA LYS A 260 3.69 -14.23 5.16
C LYS A 260 3.11 -13.09 6.01
N LYS A 261 1.80 -12.82 5.90
CA LYS A 261 1.10 -11.72 6.59
C LYS A 261 0.23 -12.21 7.77
N ALA A 262 0.16 -13.52 7.97
CA ALA A 262 -0.50 -14.12 9.11
C ALA A 262 0.25 -13.76 10.40
N LEU A 263 -0.49 -13.37 11.43
CA LEU A 263 0.03 -13.20 12.78
C LEU A 263 0.20 -14.57 13.44
N ALA A 264 1.01 -14.62 14.50
CA ALA A 264 1.15 -15.83 15.32
C ALA A 264 -0.18 -16.28 15.94
N SER A 265 -1.13 -15.37 16.12
CA SER A 265 -2.49 -15.62 16.62
C SER A 265 -3.48 -16.06 15.54
N ASP A 266 -3.13 -15.97 14.25
CA ASP A 266 -4.04 -16.35 13.16
C ASP A 266 -4.05 -17.87 12.97
N LEU A 267 -5.22 -18.42 12.66
CA LEU A 267 -5.35 -19.83 12.28
C LEU A 267 -5.15 -19.98 10.78
N LEU A 268 -4.36 -20.96 10.37
CA LEU A 268 -4.14 -21.29 8.96
C LEU A 268 -4.72 -22.66 8.64
N LEU A 269 -5.65 -22.72 7.70
CA LEU A 269 -6.29 -23.95 7.23
C LEU A 269 -5.89 -24.25 5.79
N ALA A 270 -5.74 -25.54 5.49
CA ALA A 270 -5.56 -26.06 4.13
C ALA A 270 -6.24 -27.43 3.99
N LEU A 271 -6.31 -27.96 2.77
CA LEU A 271 -6.71 -29.35 2.55
C LEU A 271 -5.53 -30.29 2.83
N ALA A 272 -5.81 -31.45 3.43
CA ALA A 272 -4.78 -32.43 3.78
C ALA A 272 -4.06 -33.01 2.56
N ASP A 273 -4.85 -33.47 1.58
CA ASP A 273 -4.36 -34.37 0.53
C ASP A 273 -4.42 -33.73 -0.87
N LEU A 274 -4.87 -32.49 -0.99
CA LEU A 274 -5.24 -31.87 -2.26
C LEU A 274 -4.75 -30.43 -2.36
N LYS A 275 -4.38 -30.03 -3.58
CA LYS A 275 -4.09 -28.62 -3.87
C LYS A 275 -5.35 -27.79 -3.66
N GLY A 276 -5.24 -26.75 -2.84
CA GLY A 276 -6.36 -25.89 -2.46
C GLY A 276 -5.89 -24.52 -1.98
N PRO A 277 -6.84 -23.63 -1.65
CA PRO A 277 -6.51 -22.34 -1.10
C PRO A 277 -5.94 -22.49 0.32
N LEU A 278 -5.03 -21.59 0.68
CA LEU A 278 -4.70 -21.32 2.07
C LEU A 278 -5.77 -20.38 2.63
N THR A 279 -6.33 -20.73 3.77
CA THR A 279 -7.33 -19.90 4.46
C THR A 279 -6.77 -19.42 5.79
N ALA A 280 -6.73 -18.11 5.99
CA ALA A 280 -6.40 -17.49 7.28
C ALA A 280 -7.67 -17.09 8.03
N ILE A 281 -7.65 -17.26 9.35
CA ILE A 281 -8.70 -16.80 10.25
C ILE A 281 -8.04 -15.88 11.27
N ARG A 282 -8.55 -14.64 11.33
CA ARG A 282 -8.13 -13.64 12.31
C ARG A 282 -9.30 -13.24 13.18
N PHE A 283 -9.18 -13.42 14.48
CA PHE A 283 -10.24 -13.07 15.42
C PHE A 283 -10.41 -11.56 15.57
N LYS A 284 -11.64 -11.15 15.90
CA LYS A 284 -12.00 -9.75 16.17
C LYS A 284 -11.33 -9.23 17.44
N ASP A 285 -11.39 -10.00 18.50
CA ASP A 285 -10.69 -9.74 19.75
C ASP A 285 -9.42 -10.58 19.79
N LYS A 286 -8.26 -9.91 19.82
CA LYS A 286 -6.95 -10.56 19.91
C LYS A 286 -6.71 -11.19 21.27
N ASN A 287 -7.43 -10.72 22.29
CA ASN A 287 -7.32 -11.15 23.68
C ASN A 287 -8.45 -12.11 24.06
N GLN A 288 -9.32 -12.51 23.14
CA GLN A 288 -10.40 -13.44 23.48
C GLN A 288 -9.79 -14.76 24.00
N PRO A 289 -10.09 -15.14 25.26
CA PRO A 289 -9.41 -16.21 25.97
C PRO A 289 -9.84 -17.62 25.54
N ALA A 290 -10.57 -17.78 24.44
CA ALA A 290 -10.98 -19.11 23.96
C ALA A 290 -9.77 -20.01 23.61
N TRP A 291 -8.60 -19.41 23.35
CA TRP A 291 -7.44 -20.11 22.81
C TRP A 291 -6.47 -20.66 23.83
N SER A 292 -6.39 -20.10 25.05
CA SER A 292 -5.47 -20.67 26.06
C SER A 292 -5.83 -22.10 26.42
N GLN A 293 -7.12 -22.46 26.36
CA GLN A 293 -7.59 -23.84 26.59
C GLN A 293 -7.48 -24.73 25.34
N LEU A 294 -7.80 -24.21 24.14
CA LEU A 294 -7.72 -24.95 22.87
C LEU A 294 -6.29 -25.19 22.36
N LEU A 295 -5.33 -24.34 22.72
CA LEU A 295 -3.90 -24.54 22.40
C LEU A 295 -3.18 -25.37 23.47
N ALA A 296 -3.62 -25.32 24.73
CA ALA A 296 -3.09 -26.18 25.79
C ALA A 296 -3.37 -27.68 25.51
N SER A 297 -4.51 -28.01 24.88
CA SER A 297 -4.81 -29.38 24.44
C SER A 297 -3.93 -29.83 23.25
N ALA A 298 -3.57 -28.91 22.35
CA ALA A 298 -2.73 -29.20 21.19
C ALA A 298 -1.23 -29.34 21.50
N ALA A 299 -0.75 -28.74 22.59
CA ALA A 299 0.66 -28.73 22.98
C ALA A 299 1.11 -29.98 23.80
N GLY A 300 0.27 -31.00 23.92
CA GLY A 300 0.68 -32.32 24.42
C GLY A 300 0.96 -32.40 25.93
N GLN A 301 0.35 -31.55 26.76
CA GLN A 301 0.44 -31.67 28.22
C GLN A 301 -0.94 -31.59 28.87
N THR A 302 -1.70 -32.68 28.79
CA THR A 302 -2.53 -33.29 29.85
C THR A 302 -3.37 -34.41 29.25
N ALA A 303 -3.65 -35.45 30.03
CA ALA A 303 -4.45 -36.59 29.63
C ALA A 303 -5.84 -36.14 29.09
N LEU A 304 -6.22 -36.74 27.96
CA LEU A 304 -7.47 -36.52 27.24
C LEU A 304 -8.68 -36.78 28.17
N SER A 305 -9.48 -35.75 28.41
CA SER A 305 -10.86 -35.89 28.88
C SER A 305 -11.81 -35.78 27.70
N ASP A 306 -12.85 -36.60 27.64
CA ASP A 306 -13.82 -36.71 26.54
C ASP A 306 -14.65 -35.42 26.25
N ASP A 307 -14.50 -34.36 27.03
CA ASP A 307 -15.18 -33.06 26.87
C ASP A 307 -14.34 -31.99 26.13
N GLN A 308 -13.36 -32.38 25.31
CA GLN A 308 -12.64 -31.43 24.45
C GLN A 308 -13.44 -31.11 23.19
N LEU A 309 -13.99 -29.88 23.11
CA LEU A 309 -14.57 -29.33 21.88
C LEU A 309 -13.53 -29.35 20.74
N ASP A 310 -13.85 -30.03 19.64
CA ASP A 310 -13.07 -29.99 18.40
C ASP A 310 -12.96 -28.53 17.92
N ILE A 311 -11.75 -28.07 17.58
CA ILE A 311 -11.53 -26.71 17.06
C ILE A 311 -12.43 -26.41 15.85
N PHE A 312 -12.76 -27.43 15.06
CA PHE A 312 -13.63 -27.31 13.91
C PHE A 312 -15.13 -27.21 14.25
N ASP A 313 -15.52 -27.38 15.52
CA ASP A 313 -16.87 -27.09 15.99
C ASP A 313 -17.07 -25.60 16.31
N HIS A 314 -15.99 -24.82 16.46
CA HIS A 314 -16.09 -23.37 16.56
C HIS A 314 -16.73 -22.80 15.29
N PRO A 315 -17.84 -22.02 15.37
CA PRO A 315 -18.59 -21.58 14.19
C PRO A 315 -17.75 -20.90 13.11
N LEU A 316 -16.83 -20.03 13.51
CA LEU A 316 -15.91 -19.35 12.59
C LEU A 316 -14.94 -20.32 11.90
N VAL A 317 -14.37 -21.28 12.63
CA VAL A 317 -13.41 -22.26 12.10
C VAL A 317 -14.12 -23.22 11.17
N LYS A 318 -15.32 -23.68 11.56
CA LYS A 318 -16.19 -24.48 10.70
C LYS A 318 -16.48 -23.77 9.39
N LYS A 319 -16.92 -22.51 9.45
CA LYS A 319 -17.20 -21.70 8.26
C LYS A 319 -15.95 -21.54 7.38
N ALA A 320 -14.81 -21.24 7.97
CA ALA A 320 -13.54 -21.13 7.24
C ALA A 320 -13.14 -22.45 6.56
N ALA A 321 -13.27 -23.59 7.24
CA ALA A 321 -13.01 -24.90 6.67
C ALA A 321 -13.92 -25.21 5.47
N LEU A 322 -15.22 -24.91 5.59
CA LEU A 322 -16.18 -25.09 4.49
C LEU A 322 -15.88 -24.15 3.30
N LEU A 323 -15.42 -22.92 3.56
CA LEU A 323 -14.95 -22.01 2.52
C LEU A 323 -13.67 -22.51 1.83
N THR A 324 -12.73 -23.08 2.59
CA THR A 324 -11.52 -23.74 2.04
C THR A 324 -11.90 -24.84 1.05
N ILE A 325 -12.88 -25.68 1.42
CA ILE A 325 -13.40 -26.74 0.53
C ILE A 325 -14.12 -26.13 -0.67
N ARG A 326 -14.99 -25.14 -0.45
CA ARG A 326 -15.78 -24.47 -1.51
C ARG A 326 -14.91 -23.91 -2.63
N TYR A 327 -13.83 -23.24 -2.27
CA TYR A 327 -12.92 -22.59 -3.20
C TYR A 327 -11.79 -23.49 -3.69
N SER A 328 -11.83 -24.79 -3.36
CA SER A 328 -10.93 -25.80 -3.89
C SER A 328 -11.56 -26.60 -5.04
N HIS A 329 -10.74 -27.44 -5.69
CA HIS A 329 -11.24 -28.44 -6.62
C HIS A 329 -12.06 -29.56 -5.93
N SER A 330 -11.92 -29.72 -4.62
CA SER A 330 -12.61 -30.75 -3.82
C SER A 330 -14.09 -30.45 -3.60
N ARG A 331 -14.60 -29.29 -4.03
CA ARG A 331 -16.02 -28.93 -3.95
C ARG A 331 -16.99 -29.96 -4.55
N SER A 332 -16.52 -30.73 -5.54
CA SER A 332 -17.29 -31.78 -6.20
C SER A 332 -17.13 -33.17 -5.56
N ALA A 333 -16.20 -33.33 -4.62
CA ALA A 333 -15.95 -34.61 -3.94
C ALA A 333 -17.11 -34.96 -2.98
N GLY A 334 -17.17 -36.23 -2.56
CA GLY A 334 -18.10 -36.70 -1.52
C GLY A 334 -17.66 -36.35 -0.11
N GLU A 335 -16.35 -36.14 0.09
CA GLU A 335 -15.71 -35.86 1.37
C GLU A 335 -14.39 -35.10 1.13
N ALA A 336 -13.97 -34.31 2.12
CA ALA A 336 -12.72 -33.56 2.08
C ALA A 336 -12.19 -33.37 3.51
N THR A 337 -10.87 -33.51 3.68
CA THR A 337 -10.20 -33.31 4.97
C THR A 337 -9.53 -31.95 5.00
N VAL A 338 -9.86 -31.15 6.01
CA VAL A 338 -9.22 -29.86 6.29
C VAL A 338 -8.26 -30.04 7.47
N ILE A 339 -7.06 -29.50 7.35
CA ILE A 339 -6.00 -29.53 8.36
C ILE A 339 -5.71 -28.13 8.87
N LEU A 340 -5.37 -28.03 10.16
CA LEU A 340 -4.83 -26.84 10.79
C LEU A 340 -3.31 -26.84 10.67
N LEU A 341 -2.76 -25.81 10.03
CA LEU A 341 -1.33 -25.62 9.76
C LEU A 341 -0.62 -24.76 10.80
N SER A 342 -1.37 -23.89 11.50
CA SER A 342 -0.83 -22.99 12.52
C SER A 342 -1.96 -22.50 13.43
N PRO A 343 -1.70 -22.30 14.73
CA PRO A 343 -0.47 -22.65 15.46
C PRO A 343 -0.45 -24.11 15.96
N ALA A 344 -1.61 -24.76 16.06
CA ALA A 344 -1.76 -26.15 16.52
C ALA A 344 -1.72 -27.15 15.33
N ARG A 345 -0.51 -27.44 14.84
CA ARG A 345 -0.30 -28.35 13.69
C ARG A 345 -0.82 -29.77 13.98
N GLY A 346 -1.49 -30.34 12.98
CA GLY A 346 -1.85 -31.78 12.97
C GLY A 346 -3.30 -32.09 13.36
N GLN A 347 -4.06 -31.11 13.85
CA GLN A 347 -5.51 -31.27 13.96
C GLN A 347 -6.14 -31.26 12.57
N SER A 348 -7.05 -32.19 12.33
CA SER A 348 -7.75 -32.32 11.06
C SER A 348 -9.17 -32.79 11.26
N ARG A 349 -10.07 -32.36 10.40
CA ARG A 349 -11.44 -32.87 10.36
C ARG A 349 -11.83 -33.23 8.95
N LYS A 350 -12.47 -34.39 8.84
CA LYS A 350 -13.10 -34.86 7.62
C LYS A 350 -14.53 -34.31 7.56
N PHE A 351 -14.83 -33.56 6.51
CA PHE A 351 -16.15 -33.02 6.24
C PHE A 351 -16.81 -33.86 5.13
N LYS A 352 -18.13 -34.03 5.23
CA LYS A 352 -18.94 -34.65 4.17
C LYS A 352 -19.61 -33.61 3.29
N LYS A 353 -19.95 -34.00 2.06
CA LYS A 353 -20.53 -33.09 1.04
C LYS A 353 -21.73 -32.30 1.55
N GLU A 354 -22.58 -32.92 2.35
CA GLU A 354 -23.80 -32.33 2.89
C GLU A 354 -23.51 -31.11 3.79
N GLU A 355 -22.34 -31.07 4.43
CA GLU A 355 -21.95 -29.98 5.34
C GLU A 355 -21.61 -28.68 4.60
N TRP A 356 -21.08 -28.76 3.37
CA TRP A 356 -20.72 -27.59 2.59
C TRP A 356 -21.71 -27.24 1.49
N GLN A 357 -22.62 -28.13 1.09
CA GLN A 357 -23.66 -27.83 0.08
C GLN A 357 -24.42 -26.52 0.33
N PRO A 358 -24.83 -26.16 1.56
CA PRO A 358 -25.54 -24.91 1.83
C PRO A 358 -24.72 -23.64 1.56
N TYR A 359 -23.40 -23.77 1.46
CA TYR A 359 -22.50 -22.67 1.20
C TYR A 359 -22.31 -22.42 -0.30
N PHE A 360 -22.91 -23.23 -1.21
CA PHE A 360 -22.74 -23.11 -2.67
C PHE A 360 -23.69 -22.12 -3.32
#